data_AF-A0A7C2A4Q0-F1
#
_entry.id   AF-A0A7C2A4Q0-F1
#
_cell.length_a   1.000
_cell.length_b   1.000
_cell.length_c   1.000
_cell.angle_alpha   90.00
_cell.angle_beta   90.00
_cell.angle_gamma   90.00
#
_symmetry.space_group_name_H-M   'P 1'
#
loop_
_entity.id
_entity.type
_entity.pdbx_description
1 polymer ?
#
loop_
_entity_poly.entity_id
_entity_poly.type
_entity_poly.pdbx_seq_one_letter_code
_entity_poly.pdbx_strand_id
1 'polypeptide(L)' 'MTVYLIHFSKPYYHARHYLGYTDNLPNRLARHRAGNGSPLVAAVTRAGIPWELARTWKGSQHTERRRRLGP' A
#
# COMPACT_ATOMS: atom_id res chain seq x y z
N MET A 1 -9.45 10.02 -6.53
CA MET A 1 -9.27 8.71 -5.91
C MET A 1 -8.38 7.79 -6.75
N THR A 2 -7.30 7.29 -6.15
CA THR A 2 -6.36 6.34 -6.74
C THR A 2 -6.20 5.17 -5.79
N VAL A 3 -6.49 3.96 -6.27
CA VAL A 3 -6.12 2.71 -5.58
C VAL A 3 -4.68 2.40 -5.95
N TYR A 4 -3.88 1.92 -5.01
CA TYR A 4 -2.47 1.65 -5.21
C TYR A 4 -2.01 0.41 -4.47
N LEU A 5 -1.01 -0.26 -5.04
CA LEU A 5 -0.36 -1.44 -4.48
C LEU A 5 1.11 -1.13 -4.21
N ILE A 6 1.54 -1.36 -2.98
CA ILE A 6 2.96 -1.36 -2.60
C ILE A 6 3.46 -2.81 -2.58
N HIS A 7 4.65 -3.04 -3.13
CA HIS A 7 5.37 -4.31 -3.05
C HIS A 7 6.54 -4.18 -2.07
N PHE A 8 6.72 -5.18 -1.21
CA PHE A 8 7.87 -5.30 -0.31
C PHE A 8 8.91 -6.23 -0.95
N SER A 9 10.17 -5.81 -0.99
CA SER A 9 11.25 -6.62 -1.61
C SER A 9 11.48 -7.94 -0.89
N LYS A 10 11.17 -7.99 0.41
CA LYS A 10 11.10 -9.22 1.22
C LYS A 10 9.74 -9.29 1.92
N PRO A 11 9.16 -10.49 2.10
CA PRO A 11 7.97 -10.65 2.92
C PRO A 11 8.22 -10.13 4.35
N TYR A 12 7.23 -9.45 4.92
CA TYR A 12 7.17 -9.13 6.35
C TYR A 12 6.11 -10.03 6.98
N TYR A 13 6.56 -11.10 7.65
CA TYR A 13 5.73 -12.25 7.97
C TYR A 13 5.02 -12.78 6.72
N HIS A 14 3.70 -12.88 6.75
CA HIS A 14 2.89 -13.33 5.61
C HIS A 14 2.58 -12.21 4.60
N ALA A 15 2.91 -10.95 4.90
CA ALA A 15 2.61 -9.82 4.03
C ALA A 15 3.74 -9.54 3.04
N ARG A 16 3.42 -9.53 1.74
CA ARG A 16 4.34 -9.09 0.68
C ARG A 16 3.84 -7.87 -0.09
N HIS A 17 2.56 -7.56 0.06
CA HIS A 17 1.92 -6.45 -0.62
C HIS A 17 1.02 -5.69 0.34
N TYR A 18 0.88 -4.39 0.08
CA TYR A 18 -0.08 -3.53 0.77
C TYR A 18 -0.94 -2.80 -0.25
N LEU A 19 -2.26 -2.97 -0.15
CA LEU A 19 -3.25 -2.27 -0.97
C LEU A 19 -3.81 -1.10 -0.16
N GLY A 20 -3.92 0.07 -0.79
CA GLY A 20 -4.57 1.24 -0.21
C GLY A 20 -5.21 2.11 -1.27
N TYR A 21 -5.91 3.14 -0.83
CA TYR A 21 -6.46 4.18 -1.71
C TYR A 21 -6.23 5.57 -1.10
N THR A 22 -6.27 6.59 -1.95
CA THR A 22 -6.09 8.00 -1.55
C THR A 22 -6.53 8.93 -2.67
N ASP A 23 -6.91 10.16 -2.33
CA ASP A 23 -7.11 11.22 -3.32
C ASP A 23 -5.83 11.96 -3.69
N ASN A 24 -4.79 11.86 -2.85
CA ASN A 24 -3.47 12.42 -3.11
C ASN A 24 -2.40 11.34 -2.93
N LEU A 25 -1.99 10.72 -4.05
CA LEU A 25 -1.02 9.64 -4.05
C LEU A 25 0.39 10.09 -3.65
N PRO A 26 0.94 11.20 -4.19
CA PRO A 26 2.27 11.67 -3.78
C PRO A 26 2.39 11.91 -2.27
N ASN A 27 1.43 12.63 -1.67
CA ASN A 27 1.42 12.88 -0.23
C ASN A 27 1.31 11.56 0.57
N ARG A 28 0.47 10.63 0.09
CA ARG A 28 0.31 9.33 0.75
C ARG A 28 1.59 8.50 0.74
N LEU A 29 2.33 8.49 -0.37
CA LEU A 29 3.62 7.80 -0.46
C LEU A 29 4.68 8.46 0.43
N ALA A 30 4.73 9.80 0.49
CA ALA A 30 5.62 10.52 1.37
C ALA A 30 5.37 10.17 2.85
N ARG A 31 4.09 10.11 3.27
CA ARG A 31 3.73 9.66 4.62
C ARG A 31 4.18 8.24 4.93
N HIS A 32 4.03 7.32 3.97
CA HIS A 32 4.54 5.95 4.11
C HIS A 32 6.06 5.92 4.27
N ARG A 33 6.81 6.72 3.50
CA ARG A 33 8.28 6.84 3.63
C ARG A 33 8.69 7.41 4.99
N ALA A 34 7.93 8.37 5.51
CA ALA A 34 8.16 8.97 6.83
C ALA A 34 7.71 8.09 8.00
N GLY A 35 7.15 6.89 7.76
CA GLY A 35 6.62 6.02 8.81
C GLY A 35 5.28 6.46 9.41
N ASN A 36 4.68 7.54 8.90
CA ASN A 36 3.40 8.12 9.35
C ASN A 36 2.23 7.74 8.42
N GLY A 37 2.39 6.63 7.70
CA GLY A 37 1.43 6.06 6.76
C GLY A 37 0.56 4.99 7.42
N SER A 38 0.58 3.76 6.90
CA SER A 38 -0.07 2.63 7.54
C SER A 38 0.85 1.97 8.57
N PRO A 39 0.30 1.37 9.65
CA PRO A 39 1.11 0.66 10.64
C PRO A 39 1.96 -0.46 10.02
N LEU A 40 1.43 -1.17 9.02
CA LEU A 40 2.18 -2.23 8.32
C LEU A 40 3.38 -1.66 7.54
N VAL A 41 3.17 -0.63 6.72
CA VAL A 41 4.27 -0.06 5.92
C VAL A 41 5.29 0.64 6.81
N ALA A 42 4.86 1.23 7.94
CA ALA A 42 5.75 1.74 8.97
C ALA A 42 6.60 0.61 9.59
N ALA A 43 5.99 -0.52 9.95
CA ALA A 43 6.71 -1.68 10.48
C ALA A 43 7.74 -2.25 9.47
N VAL A 44 7.35 -2.39 8.19
CA VAL A 44 8.23 -2.82 7.09
C VAL A 44 9.41 -1.85 6.91
N THR A 45 9.15 -0.55 6.93
CA THR A 45 10.19 0.49 6.81
C THR A 45 11.16 0.44 7.99
N ARG A 46 10.66 0.33 9.23
CA ARG A 46 11.51 0.17 10.43
C ARG A 46 12.32 -1.11 10.43
N ALA A 47 11.79 -2.19 9.84
CA ALA A 47 12.50 -3.45 9.65
C ALA A 47 13.59 -3.36 8.56
N GLY A 48 13.80 -2.20 7.94
CA GLY A 48 14.79 -2.01 6.89
C GLY A 48 14.45 -2.73 5.60
N ILE A 49 13.17 -3.10 5.37
CA ILE A 49 12.74 -3.78 4.16
C ILE A 49 12.37 -2.72 3.11
N PRO A 50 13.09 -2.67 1.96
CA PRO A 50 12.71 -1.80 0.87
C PRO A 50 11.32 -2.12 0.34
N TRP A 51 10.60 -1.08 -0.05
CA TRP A 51 9.32 -1.20 -0.73
C TRP A 51 9.18 -0.17 -1.83
N GLU A 52 8.31 -0.47 -2.78
CA GLU A 52 8.04 0.37 -3.94
C GLU A 52 6.56 0.39 -4.31
N LEU A 53 6.14 1.44 -5.02
CA LEU A 53 4.82 1.49 -5.62
C LEU A 53 4.82 0.58 -6.86
N ALA A 54 4.09 -0.54 -6.78
CA ALA A 54 4.07 -1.54 -7.84
C ALA A 54 2.99 -1.29 -8.90
N ARG A 55 1.83 -0.73 -8.48
CA ARG A 55 0.72 -0.46 -9.41
C ARG A 55 -0.24 0.60 -8.86
N THR A 56 -0.88 1.33 -9.77
CA THR A 56 -1.99 2.24 -9.48
C THR A 56 -3.17 1.95 -10.38
N TRP A 57 -4.37 2.11 -9.86
CA TRP A 57 -5.62 2.11 -10.61
C TRP A 57 -6.35 3.41 -10.33
N LYS A 58 -6.80 4.09 -11.38
CA LYS A 58 -7.69 5.25 -11.26
C LYS A 58 -9.04 4.76 -10.74
N GLY A 59 -9.44 5.22 -9.55
CA GLY A 59 -10.68 4.78 -8.93
C GLY A 59 -11.84 5.75 -9.18
N SER A 60 -12.95 5.25 -9.70
CA SER A 60 -14.28 5.68 -9.26
C SER A 60 -14.66 4.86 -8.01
N GLN A 61 -15.47 5.43 -7.09
CA GLN A 61 -15.82 4.88 -5.77
C GLN A 61 -16.57 3.53 -5.75
N HIS A 62 -16.57 2.72 -6.82
CA HIS A 62 -17.47 1.56 -6.96
C HIS A 62 -16.81 0.17 -7.00
N THR A 63 -15.63 -0.01 -6.38
CA THR A 63 -15.00 -1.34 -6.35
C THR A 63 -14.27 -1.68 -5.04
N GLU A 64 -14.67 -1.11 -3.90
CA GLU A 64 -14.00 -1.44 -2.61
C GLU A 64 -14.70 -2.52 -1.77
N ARG A 65 -15.89 -3.02 -2.17
CA ARG A 65 -16.55 -4.14 -1.47
C ARG A 65 -16.36 -5.53 -2.09
N ARG A 66 -15.70 -5.68 -3.26
CA ARG A 66 -15.69 -6.96 -4.01
C ARG A 66 -14.31 -7.48 -4.41
N ARG A 67 -13.25 -7.28 -3.61
CA ARG A 67 -11.97 -8.02 -3.76
C ARG A 67 -11.34 -8.40 -2.42
N ARG A 68 -12.17 -8.80 -1.45
CA ARG A 68 -11.73 -9.52 -0.25
C ARG A 68 -12.07 -11.02 -0.29
N LEU A 69 -12.53 -11.52 -1.43
CA LEU A 69 -12.86 -12.93 -1.63
C LEU A 69 -12.00 -13.44 -2.79
N GLY A 70 -11.04 -14.31 -2.47
CA GLY A 70 -10.53 -15.26 -3.45
C GLY A 70 -11.57 -16.35 -3.72
N PRO A 71 -11.44 -17.11 -4.82
CA PRO A 71 -11.66 -18.56 -4.72
C PRO A 71 -10.58 -19.20 -3.84
#